data_AF-A0A950YBG2-F1
#
_entry.id   AF-A0A950YBG2-F1
#
_cell.length_a   1.000
_cell.length_b   1.000
_cell.length_c   1.000
_cell.angle_alpha   90.00
_cell.angle_beta   90.00
_cell.angle_gamma   90.00
#
_symmetry.space_group_name_H-M   'P 1'
#
loop_
_entity.id
_entity.type
_entity.pdbx_description
1 polymer ?
#
loop_
_entity_poly.entity_id
_entity_poly.type
_entity_poly.pdbx_seq_one_letter_code
_entity_poly.pdbx_strand_id
1 'polypeptide(L)'
;SIDSPIDRHAAAQTTTVYTAVRIFSMLPERLSTDLTSLNENSDRTAIVIEFDVDNSGSITSSNVYRAQVRNRAQLAYGSIGAWLEGSAAAPSKVSAALAAQLKLQDEAAQALRAQRHRLGALDFDRVEAQPLIVNGDIKGVEARRKNRASDLIEDFMIAANQVMAQTLSRSGRSNIRRVVRTPERWPRIVEIAARSGAKLPDEPDSGALAAFLEQRRREDPVHYEDLSLAVIKLLGPGEYMLVRPSDASPGHFGLAAHDYTHSTAPNRRFADLVTQRLIKAMLPGRLSPYSEAQLSAIAQNCTLKEDAARKVERAMSKRVAAVAYHNRVGASFPAVVTGVTPKGVFVRVAQPPIEGRLMRGEQGVDVGDQIRVTLMGTNPERGYIDFAR
;
A
#
# COMPACT_ATOMS: atom_id res chain seq x y z
N SER A 1 27.06 -9.96 0.28
CA SER A 1 27.48 -9.79 -1.14
C SER A 1 26.40 -10.38 -2.04
N ILE A 2 26.40 -10.02 -3.32
CA ILE A 2 25.59 -10.71 -4.34
C ILE A 2 26.03 -12.18 -4.38
N ASP A 3 25.10 -13.09 -4.60
CA ASP A 3 25.27 -14.55 -4.65
C ASP A 3 25.70 -15.22 -3.34
N SER A 4 25.80 -14.49 -2.22
CA SER A 4 25.96 -15.11 -0.90
C SER A 4 24.75 -15.98 -0.52
N PRO A 5 24.88 -16.93 0.44
CA PRO A 5 23.74 -17.74 0.88
C PRO A 5 22.52 -16.91 1.30
N ILE A 6 22.74 -15.79 2.00
CA ILE A 6 21.68 -14.86 2.42
C ILE A 6 21.04 -14.18 1.20
N ASP A 7 21.84 -13.79 0.20
CA ASP A 7 21.31 -13.16 -1.01
C ASP A 7 20.48 -14.13 -1.84
N ARG A 8 20.97 -15.35 -2.06
CA ARG A 8 20.22 -16.40 -2.78
C ARG A 8 18.92 -16.73 -2.06
N HIS A 9 18.93 -16.78 -0.72
CA HIS A 9 17.71 -16.95 0.06
C HIS A 9 16.75 -15.78 -0.15
N ALA A 10 17.22 -14.54 -0.02
CA ALA A 10 16.40 -13.34 -0.22
C ALA A 10 15.81 -13.26 -1.65
N ALA A 11 16.58 -13.67 -2.67
CA ALA A 11 16.13 -13.74 -4.06
C ALA A 11 15.08 -14.84 -4.31
N ALA A 12 15.15 -15.94 -3.55
CA ALA A 12 14.19 -17.04 -3.63
C ALA A 12 12.88 -16.74 -2.89
N GLN A 13 12.96 -16.06 -1.72
CA GLN A 13 11.79 -15.63 -0.95
C GLN A 13 11.14 -14.38 -1.56
N THR A 14 11.96 -13.45 -2.05
CA THR A 14 11.62 -12.23 -2.81
C THR A 14 10.85 -11.16 -2.03
N THR A 15 9.94 -11.54 -1.15
CA THR A 15 9.14 -10.64 -0.32
C THR A 15 8.85 -11.27 1.02
N THR A 16 8.69 -10.45 2.05
CA THR A 16 8.13 -10.89 3.33
C THR A 16 6.63 -11.14 3.18
N VAL A 17 6.10 -12.18 3.83
CA VAL A 17 4.68 -12.54 3.82
C VAL A 17 4.09 -12.33 5.22
N TYR A 18 3.02 -11.55 5.33
CA TYR A 18 2.38 -11.18 6.60
C TYR A 18 1.05 -11.93 6.79
N THR A 19 1.03 -12.96 7.64
CA THR A 19 -0.18 -13.79 7.87
C THR A 19 -0.97 -13.40 9.12
N ALA A 20 -0.80 -12.15 9.59
CA ALA A 20 -1.25 -11.62 10.88
C ALA A 20 -0.59 -12.24 12.11
N VAL A 21 -0.68 -13.57 12.29
CA VAL A 21 -0.14 -14.27 13.46
C VAL A 21 1.36 -14.51 13.36
N ARG A 22 1.86 -14.74 12.12
CA ARG A 22 3.28 -14.97 11.86
C ARG A 22 3.74 -14.13 10.69
N ILE A 23 4.98 -13.66 10.78
CA ILE A 23 5.66 -12.99 9.68
C ILE A 23 6.70 -13.97 9.12
N PHE A 24 6.64 -14.19 7.81
CA PHE A 24 7.64 -14.98 7.09
C PHE A 24 8.59 -14.01 6.39
N SER A 25 9.66 -13.64 7.11
CA SER A 25 10.63 -12.64 6.68
C SER A 25 11.43 -13.08 5.46
N MET A 26 11.63 -12.15 4.51
CA MET A 26 12.49 -12.34 3.34
C MET A 26 13.97 -12.53 3.74
N LEU A 27 14.38 -11.83 4.79
CA LEU A 27 15.71 -11.92 5.37
C LEU A 27 15.65 -12.68 6.70
N PRO A 28 16.78 -13.28 7.13
CA PRO A 28 16.93 -13.77 8.50
C PRO A 28 16.48 -12.73 9.52
N GLU A 29 15.79 -13.18 10.57
CA GLU A 29 15.17 -12.29 11.57
C GLU A 29 16.16 -11.29 12.15
N ARG A 30 17.33 -11.77 12.61
CA ARG A 30 18.42 -10.93 13.14
C ARG A 30 18.88 -9.82 12.19
N LEU A 31 18.80 -10.02 10.87
CA LEU A 31 19.08 -8.95 9.92
C LEU A 31 17.90 -7.97 9.88
N SER A 32 16.70 -8.50 9.63
CA SER A 32 15.49 -7.68 9.41
C SER A 32 15.05 -6.84 10.62
N THR A 33 15.24 -7.33 11.85
CA THR A 33 14.72 -6.72 13.08
C THR A 33 15.79 -6.03 13.92
N ASP A 34 17.07 -6.33 13.69
CA ASP A 34 18.18 -5.75 14.45
C ASP A 34 19.22 -5.06 13.57
N LEU A 35 20.06 -5.85 12.88
CA LEU A 35 21.28 -5.33 12.26
C LEU A 35 21.03 -4.32 11.14
N THR A 36 19.93 -4.47 10.40
CA THR A 36 19.53 -3.55 9.32
C THR A 36 18.26 -2.77 9.65
N SER A 37 17.73 -2.91 10.87
CA SER A 37 16.63 -2.08 11.38
C SER A 37 17.18 -0.75 11.92
N LEU A 38 16.47 0.35 11.68
CA LEU A 38 16.78 1.68 12.23
C LEU A 38 16.30 1.78 13.68
N ASN A 39 16.82 0.91 14.54
CA ASN A 39 16.45 0.82 15.95
C ASN A 39 16.77 2.11 16.71
N GLU A 40 15.94 2.42 17.70
CA GLU A 40 16.08 3.64 18.52
C GLU A 40 17.47 3.69 19.18
N ASN A 41 18.05 4.89 19.19
CA ASN A 41 19.36 5.23 19.76
C ASN A 41 20.56 4.43 19.24
N SER A 42 20.39 3.71 18.13
CA SER A 42 21.42 2.87 17.54
C SER A 42 22.01 3.50 16.29
N ASP A 43 23.35 3.46 16.17
CA ASP A 43 24.03 3.88 14.94
C ASP A 43 23.83 2.81 13.85
N ARG A 44 23.42 3.25 12.66
CA ARG A 44 23.12 2.40 11.50
C ARG A 44 23.64 3.03 10.23
N THR A 45 24.08 2.20 9.29
CA THR A 45 24.41 2.68 7.94
C THR A 45 23.15 2.73 7.08
N ALA A 46 22.93 3.84 6.40
CA ALA A 46 21.78 4.06 5.53
C ALA A 46 22.19 4.57 4.14
N ILE A 47 21.32 4.35 3.16
CA ILE A 47 21.23 5.23 1.99
C ILE A 47 20.20 6.29 2.36
N VAL A 48 20.62 7.54 2.32
CA VAL A 48 19.80 8.72 2.57
C VAL A 48 19.34 9.25 1.23
N ILE A 49 18.05 9.56 1.15
CA ILE A 49 17.41 10.27 0.05
C ILE A 49 16.99 11.61 0.64
N GLU A 50 17.61 12.68 0.15
CA GLU A 50 17.39 14.05 0.59
C GLU A 50 16.71 14.81 -0.54
N PHE A 51 15.73 15.65 -0.22
CA PHE A 51 15.03 16.48 -1.20
C PHE A 51 14.40 17.69 -0.53
N ASP A 52 14.36 18.79 -1.28
CA ASP A 52 13.70 20.03 -0.88
C ASP A 52 12.28 20.07 -1.45
N VAL A 53 11.31 20.38 -0.61
CA VAL A 53 9.90 20.55 -0.98
C VAL A 53 9.55 22.03 -0.86
N ASP A 54 9.10 22.64 -1.96
CA ASP A 54 8.61 24.02 -1.93
C ASP A 54 7.16 24.12 -1.44
N ASN A 55 6.65 25.33 -1.29
CA ASN A 55 5.27 25.58 -0.85
C ASN A 55 4.21 25.03 -1.82
N SER A 56 4.56 24.77 -3.08
CA SER A 56 3.67 24.12 -4.04
C SER A 56 3.66 22.60 -3.86
N GLY A 57 4.55 22.03 -3.04
CA GLY A 57 4.73 20.58 -2.92
C GLY A 57 5.57 19.98 -4.05
N SER A 58 6.28 20.81 -4.81
CA SER A 58 7.20 20.36 -5.85
C SER A 58 8.56 20.06 -5.24
N ILE A 59 9.21 19.00 -5.73
CA ILE A 59 10.59 18.68 -5.37
C ILE A 59 11.53 19.51 -6.23
N THR A 60 12.26 20.45 -5.62
CA THR A 60 13.11 21.41 -6.34
C THR A 60 14.56 20.97 -6.43
N SER A 61 15.03 20.22 -5.43
CA SER A 61 16.37 19.65 -5.38
C SER A 61 16.31 18.24 -4.79
N SER A 62 17.27 17.40 -5.14
CA SER A 62 17.39 16.07 -4.53
C SER A 62 18.81 15.54 -4.58
N ASN A 63 19.16 14.72 -3.59
CA ASN A 63 20.43 14.04 -3.50
C ASN A 63 20.26 12.64 -2.89
N VAL A 64 21.16 11.73 -3.25
CA VAL A 64 21.19 10.37 -2.71
C VAL A 64 22.60 10.02 -2.30
N TYR A 65 22.81 9.64 -1.03
CA TYR A 65 24.15 9.40 -0.50
C TYR A 65 24.15 8.34 0.61
N ARG A 66 25.35 7.93 1.02
CA ARG A 66 25.57 6.99 2.14
C ARG A 66 25.85 7.78 3.41
N ALA A 67 25.22 7.41 4.52
CA ALA A 67 25.47 8.03 5.82
C ALA A 67 25.43 7.01 6.96
N GLN A 68 26.03 7.37 8.10
CA GLN A 68 25.66 6.80 9.39
C GLN A 68 24.56 7.66 10.00
N VAL A 69 23.50 7.01 10.48
CA VAL A 69 22.33 7.67 11.08
C VAL A 69 22.06 7.07 12.45
N ARG A 70 21.52 7.89 13.35
CA ARG A 70 21.01 7.45 14.66
C ARG A 70 19.54 7.84 14.77
N ASN A 71 18.66 6.83 14.83
CA ASN A 71 17.23 7.08 15.06
C ASN A 71 17.01 7.58 16.50
N ARG A 72 16.45 8.77 16.68
CA ARG A 72 16.27 9.38 18.00
C ARG A 72 15.00 8.94 18.72
N ALA A 73 14.00 8.44 18.00
CA ALA A 73 12.74 8.03 18.61
C ALA A 73 12.02 7.00 17.74
N GLN A 74 11.57 5.91 18.36
CA GLN A 74 10.58 5.01 17.78
C GLN A 74 9.18 5.49 18.18
N LEU A 75 8.41 5.92 17.19
CA LEU A 75 7.08 6.53 17.36
C LEU A 75 5.98 5.64 16.77
N ALA A 76 4.79 5.72 17.34
CA ALA A 76 3.63 4.95 16.90
C ALA A 76 2.65 5.84 16.11
N TYR A 77 2.17 5.36 14.96
CA TYR A 77 1.23 6.10 14.11
C TYR A 77 -0.03 6.54 14.85
N GLY A 78 -0.59 5.71 15.74
CA GLY A 78 -1.81 6.05 16.47
C GLY A 78 -1.64 7.29 17.34
N SER A 79 -0.55 7.36 18.11
CA SER A 79 -0.31 8.48 19.03
C SER A 79 0.19 9.74 18.33
N ILE A 80 1.01 9.61 17.28
CA ILE A 80 1.44 10.76 16.46
C ILE A 80 0.30 11.31 15.63
N GLY A 81 -0.53 10.45 15.03
CA GLY A 81 -1.69 10.87 14.25
C GLY A 81 -2.66 11.67 15.10
N ALA A 82 -3.07 11.14 16.25
CA ALA A 82 -3.96 11.84 17.18
C ALA A 82 -3.39 13.20 17.64
N TRP A 83 -2.07 13.28 17.87
CA TRP A 83 -1.42 14.53 18.23
C TRP A 83 -1.39 15.56 17.08
N LEU A 84 -1.01 15.14 15.86
CA LEU A 84 -0.98 16.04 14.70
C LEU A 84 -2.40 16.52 14.31
N GLU A 85 -3.42 15.71 14.56
CA GLU A 85 -4.84 16.05 14.35
C GLU A 85 -5.44 16.90 15.49
N GLY A 86 -4.69 17.14 16.57
CA GLY A 86 -5.15 17.93 17.71
C GLY A 86 -6.14 17.21 18.65
N SER A 87 -6.32 15.89 18.50
CA SER A 87 -7.21 15.08 19.34
C SER A 87 -6.52 14.51 20.58
N ALA A 88 -5.19 14.60 20.68
CA ALA A 88 -4.41 14.17 21.84
C ALA A 88 -3.18 15.06 22.09
N ALA A 89 -2.61 14.97 23.30
CA ALA A 89 -1.34 15.60 23.62
C ALA A 89 -0.16 14.90 22.92
N ALA A 90 0.96 15.62 22.77
CA ALA A 90 2.19 15.05 22.22
C ALA A 90 2.64 13.84 23.08
N PRO A 91 3.06 12.71 22.47
CA PRO A 91 3.59 11.58 23.22
C PRO A 91 4.83 11.97 24.03
N SER A 92 5.04 11.33 25.18
CA SER A 92 6.18 11.65 26.08
C SER A 92 7.56 11.54 25.43
N LYS A 93 7.71 10.69 24.40
CA LYS A 93 8.93 10.55 23.60
C LYS A 93 9.21 11.75 22.67
N VAL A 94 8.23 12.63 22.46
CA VAL A 94 8.33 13.77 21.56
C VAL A 94 8.78 15.01 22.33
N SER A 95 10.09 15.31 22.28
CA SER A 95 10.63 16.56 22.81
C SER A 95 10.16 17.77 22.00
N ALA A 96 10.31 18.99 22.53
CA ALA A 96 9.94 20.21 21.82
C ALA A 96 10.65 20.36 20.46
N ALA A 97 11.94 20.00 20.38
CA ALA A 97 12.70 20.03 19.13
C ALA A 97 12.18 18.98 18.12
N LEU A 98 11.88 17.76 18.57
CA LEU A 98 11.31 16.73 17.71
C LEU A 98 9.88 17.10 17.27
N ALA A 99 9.11 17.75 18.13
CA ALA A 99 7.77 18.24 17.80
C ALA A 99 7.82 19.25 16.64
N ALA A 100 8.76 20.20 16.68
CA ALA A 100 8.95 21.16 15.59
C ALA A 100 9.32 20.47 14.27
N GLN A 101 10.21 19.48 14.32
CA GLN A 101 10.59 18.71 13.13
C GLN A 101 9.42 17.90 12.55
N LEU A 102 8.64 17.22 13.38
CA LEU A 102 7.49 16.43 12.93
C LEU A 102 6.40 17.31 12.32
N LYS A 103 6.17 18.52 12.86
CA LYS A 103 5.22 19.49 12.27
C LYS A 103 5.70 20.00 10.91
N LEU A 104 6.98 20.35 10.79
CA LEU A 104 7.56 20.74 9.50
C LEU A 104 7.47 19.60 8.47
N GLN A 105 7.72 18.36 8.90
CA GLN A 105 7.56 17.18 8.05
C GLN A 105 6.11 16.97 7.62
N ASP A 106 5.15 17.19 8.52
CA ASP A 106 3.73 17.15 8.20
C ASP A 106 3.37 18.20 7.15
N GLU A 107 3.79 19.46 7.33
CA GLU A 107 3.57 20.54 6.36
C GLU A 107 4.10 20.17 4.95
N ALA A 108 5.33 19.66 4.87
CA ALA A 108 5.93 19.21 3.63
C ALA A 108 5.18 18.02 3.00
N ALA A 109 4.79 17.03 3.80
CA ALA A 109 4.04 15.87 3.32
C ALA A 109 2.66 16.26 2.76
N GLN A 110 2.01 17.25 3.37
CA GLN A 110 0.72 17.75 2.88
C GLN A 110 0.84 18.56 1.60
N ALA A 111 1.91 19.35 1.46
CA ALA A 111 2.22 20.02 0.21
C ALA A 111 2.45 18.99 -0.91
N LEU A 112 3.27 17.95 -0.65
CA LEU A 112 3.49 16.83 -1.57
C LEU A 112 2.18 16.14 -1.96
N ARG A 113 1.34 15.82 -0.97
CA ARG A 113 0.02 15.21 -1.19
C ARG A 113 -0.85 16.08 -2.11
N ALA A 114 -0.99 17.37 -1.79
CA ALA A 114 -1.78 18.30 -2.57
C ALA A 114 -1.29 18.40 -4.02
N GLN A 115 0.03 18.39 -4.23
CA GLN A 115 0.62 18.38 -5.57
C GLN A 115 0.30 17.10 -6.33
N ARG A 116 0.44 15.92 -5.71
CA ARG A 116 0.08 14.64 -6.34
C ARG A 116 -1.39 14.61 -6.75
N HIS A 117 -2.28 15.11 -5.89
CA HIS A 117 -3.70 15.24 -6.19
C HIS A 117 -3.97 16.15 -7.39
N ARG A 118 -3.30 17.31 -7.47
CA ARG A 118 -3.38 18.19 -8.66
C ARG A 118 -2.91 17.53 -9.94
N LEU A 119 -1.92 16.64 -9.85
CA LEU A 119 -1.44 15.84 -10.98
C LEU A 119 -2.36 14.66 -11.34
N GLY A 120 -3.43 14.42 -10.56
CA GLY A 120 -4.40 13.37 -10.81
C GLY A 120 -4.09 12.03 -10.14
N ALA A 121 -3.29 12.02 -9.07
CA ALA A 121 -3.08 10.82 -8.28
C ALA A 121 -4.39 10.36 -7.64
N LEU A 122 -4.65 9.04 -7.68
CA LEU A 122 -5.83 8.46 -7.07
C LEU A 122 -5.58 8.26 -5.58
N ASP A 123 -6.54 8.66 -4.77
CA ASP A 123 -6.51 8.45 -3.33
C ASP A 123 -7.65 7.53 -2.93
N PHE A 124 -7.28 6.38 -2.40
CA PHE A 124 -8.22 5.37 -1.97
C PHE A 124 -8.15 5.27 -0.45
N ASP A 125 -9.08 5.93 0.22
CA ASP A 125 -9.29 5.71 1.65
C ASP A 125 -9.92 4.33 1.83
N ARG A 126 -9.23 3.48 2.59
CA ARG A 126 -9.63 2.09 2.84
C ARG A 126 -9.62 1.85 4.33
N VAL A 127 -10.75 1.34 4.81
CA VAL A 127 -10.84 0.76 6.14
C VAL A 127 -10.34 -0.67 6.06
N GLU A 128 -9.20 -0.93 6.68
CA GLU A 128 -8.62 -2.27 6.71
C GLU A 128 -9.01 -2.99 8.01
N ALA A 129 -9.27 -4.30 7.92
CA ALA A 129 -9.46 -5.15 9.07
C ALA A 129 -8.10 -5.47 9.71
N GLN A 130 -7.86 -4.94 10.92
CA GLN A 130 -6.67 -5.24 11.71
C GLN A 130 -6.98 -6.29 12.79
N PRO A 131 -6.31 -7.45 12.77
CA PRO A 131 -6.49 -8.46 13.81
C PRO A 131 -6.02 -7.98 15.19
N LEU A 132 -6.85 -8.17 16.20
CA LEU A 132 -6.46 -8.01 17.60
C LEU A 132 -5.94 -9.36 18.11
N ILE A 133 -4.64 -9.43 18.37
CA ILE A 133 -3.96 -10.66 18.81
C ILE A 133 -3.45 -10.45 20.23
N VAL A 134 -3.82 -11.36 21.14
CA VAL A 134 -3.37 -11.38 22.53
C VAL A 134 -2.83 -12.76 22.85
N ASN A 135 -1.55 -12.84 23.26
CA ASN A 135 -0.86 -14.10 23.56
C ASN A 135 -0.90 -15.13 22.42
N GLY A 136 -0.88 -14.66 21.16
CA GLY A 136 -0.94 -15.51 19.97
C GLY A 136 -2.36 -15.88 19.52
N ASP A 137 -3.39 -15.56 20.32
CA ASP A 137 -4.79 -15.81 19.97
C ASP A 137 -5.43 -14.59 19.32
N ILE A 138 -6.26 -14.83 18.30
CA ILE A 138 -7.12 -13.80 17.71
C ILE A 138 -8.29 -13.55 18.67
N LYS A 139 -8.33 -12.36 19.28
CA LYS A 139 -9.41 -11.93 20.18
C LYS A 139 -10.48 -11.12 19.47
N GLY A 140 -10.16 -10.56 18.31
CA GLY A 140 -11.08 -9.76 17.53
C GLY A 140 -10.44 -9.21 16.26
N VAL A 141 -11.18 -8.31 15.62
CA VAL A 141 -10.71 -7.51 14.50
C VAL A 141 -11.20 -6.08 14.75
N GLU A 142 -10.35 -5.11 14.46
CA GLU A 142 -10.67 -3.69 14.54
C GLU A 142 -10.57 -3.06 13.15
N ALA A 143 -11.32 -1.98 12.96
CA ALA A 143 -11.22 -1.16 11.77
C ALA A 143 -10.01 -0.23 11.89
N ARG A 144 -9.01 -0.40 11.03
CA ARG A 144 -7.88 0.52 10.92
C ARG A 144 -8.15 1.51 9.79
N ARG A 145 -8.15 2.80 10.13
CA ARG A 145 -8.19 3.90 9.17
C ARG A 145 -6.82 4.53 9.03
N LYS A 146 -6.57 5.17 7.89
CA LYS A 146 -5.45 6.09 7.74
C LYS A 146 -5.64 7.26 8.72
N ASN A 147 -4.52 7.75 9.22
CA ASN A 147 -4.44 8.95 10.03
C ASN A 147 -3.32 9.85 9.51
N ARG A 148 -3.23 11.07 10.06
CA ARG A 148 -2.28 12.09 9.62
C ARG A 148 -0.82 11.60 9.61
N ALA A 149 -0.43 10.80 10.59
CA ALA A 149 0.92 10.25 10.67
C ALA A 149 1.20 9.19 9.59
N SER A 150 0.22 8.33 9.27
CA SER A 150 0.37 7.36 8.19
C SER A 150 0.41 8.04 6.82
N ASP A 151 -0.37 9.09 6.62
CA ASP A 151 -0.33 9.90 5.39
C ASP A 151 1.03 10.57 5.23
N LEU A 152 1.56 11.18 6.29
CA LEU A 152 2.90 11.80 6.29
C LEU A 152 3.96 10.83 5.76
N ILE A 153 4.04 9.62 6.33
CA ILE A 153 5.03 8.63 5.91
C ILE A 153 4.74 8.13 4.49
N GLU A 154 3.49 7.88 4.12
CA GLU A 154 3.12 7.46 2.77
C GLU A 154 3.62 8.47 1.72
N ASP A 155 3.35 9.75 1.92
CA ASP A 155 3.75 10.84 1.03
C ASP A 155 5.27 10.97 0.91
N PHE A 156 6.00 10.86 2.03
CA PHE A 156 7.46 10.83 2.00
C PHE A 156 8.02 9.60 1.29
N MET A 157 7.43 8.43 1.48
CA MET A 157 7.89 7.22 0.80
C MET A 157 7.65 7.30 -0.71
N ILE A 158 6.52 7.90 -1.15
CA ILE A 158 6.25 8.14 -2.56
C ILE A 158 7.27 9.11 -3.15
N ALA A 159 7.51 10.25 -2.50
CA ALA A 159 8.50 11.25 -2.92
C ALA A 159 9.91 10.65 -3.02
N ALA A 160 10.35 9.92 -2.00
CA ALA A 160 11.66 9.28 -1.97
C ALA A 160 11.82 8.22 -3.10
N ASN A 161 10.76 7.45 -3.37
CA ASN A 161 10.71 6.49 -4.46
C ASN A 161 10.79 7.17 -5.85
N GLN A 162 10.13 8.32 -6.03
CA GLN A 162 10.22 9.13 -7.26
C GLN A 162 11.63 9.70 -7.45
N VAL A 163 12.23 10.27 -6.39
CA VAL A 163 13.60 10.78 -6.40
C VAL A 163 14.58 9.66 -6.79
N MET A 164 14.49 8.48 -6.15
CA MET A 164 15.35 7.35 -6.48
C MET A 164 15.23 6.91 -7.94
N ALA A 165 13.99 6.83 -8.44
CA ALA A 165 13.72 6.53 -9.84
C ALA A 165 14.37 7.55 -10.79
N GLN A 166 14.18 8.84 -10.54
CA GLN A 166 14.76 9.91 -11.35
C GLN A 166 16.30 9.91 -11.29
N THR A 167 16.90 9.70 -10.11
CA THR A 167 18.35 9.59 -9.95
C THR A 167 18.93 8.47 -10.80
N LEU A 168 18.33 7.28 -10.78
CA LEU A 168 18.78 6.16 -11.59
C LEU A 168 18.59 6.41 -13.09
N SER A 169 17.48 7.03 -13.51
CA SER A 169 17.26 7.39 -14.92
C SER A 169 18.28 8.41 -15.42
N ARG A 170 18.53 9.49 -14.66
CA ARG A 170 19.53 10.52 -15.02
C ARG A 170 20.95 9.94 -15.12
N SER A 171 21.24 8.87 -14.40
CA SER A 171 22.52 8.17 -14.50
C SER A 171 22.71 7.33 -15.76
N GLY A 172 21.68 7.21 -16.61
CA GLY A 172 21.73 6.42 -17.84
C GLY A 172 21.80 4.92 -17.60
N ARG A 173 21.23 4.42 -16.48
CA ARG A 173 21.29 2.99 -16.10
C ARG A 173 19.93 2.32 -16.20
N SER A 174 19.90 1.14 -16.82
CA SER A 174 18.74 0.25 -16.78
C SER A 174 18.43 -0.16 -15.34
N ASN A 175 17.16 -0.15 -14.97
CA ASN A 175 16.72 -0.35 -13.59
C ASN A 175 15.32 -0.98 -13.52
N ILE A 176 14.91 -1.42 -12.32
CA ILE A 176 13.57 -1.96 -12.09
C ILE A 176 12.63 -0.83 -11.67
N ARG A 177 11.48 -0.72 -12.33
CA ARG A 177 10.40 0.22 -11.99
C ARG A 177 9.17 -0.51 -11.47
N ARG A 178 8.38 0.21 -10.67
CA ARG A 178 7.05 -0.23 -10.23
C ARG A 178 6.01 0.51 -11.05
N VAL A 179 5.29 -0.25 -11.87
CA VAL A 179 4.39 0.29 -12.90
C VAL A 179 2.97 -0.15 -12.58
N VAL A 180 2.04 0.77 -12.75
CA VAL A 180 0.61 0.45 -12.91
C VAL A 180 0.24 1.01 -14.26
N ARG A 181 -0.06 0.12 -15.20
CA ARG A 181 -0.41 0.50 -16.57
C ARG A 181 -1.74 1.25 -16.58
N THR A 182 -1.97 1.90 -17.71
CA THR A 182 -3.30 2.38 -18.06
C THR A 182 -4.32 1.23 -17.95
N PRO A 183 -5.48 1.43 -17.30
CA PRO A 183 -6.45 0.36 -17.07
C PRO A 183 -7.02 -0.20 -18.38
N GLU A 184 -6.81 -1.49 -18.64
CA GLU A 184 -7.44 -2.20 -19.78
C GLU A 184 -8.98 -2.20 -19.68
N ARG A 185 -9.50 -2.16 -18.45
CA ARG A 185 -10.93 -2.15 -18.16
C ARG A 185 -11.50 -0.74 -17.94
N TRP A 186 -10.88 0.28 -18.55
CA TRP A 186 -11.36 1.65 -18.52
C TRP A 186 -12.82 1.82 -18.99
N PRO A 187 -13.29 1.18 -20.08
CA PRO A 187 -14.70 1.31 -20.49
C PRO A 187 -15.68 0.93 -19.37
N ARG A 188 -15.33 -0.08 -18.56
CA ARG A 188 -16.14 -0.48 -17.41
C ARG A 188 -16.13 0.57 -16.29
N ILE A 189 -15.02 1.28 -16.11
CA ILE A 189 -14.93 2.40 -15.15
C ILE A 189 -15.84 3.56 -15.63
N VAL A 190 -15.83 3.85 -16.94
CA VAL A 190 -16.72 4.86 -17.56
C VAL A 190 -18.19 4.50 -17.34
N GLU A 191 -18.58 3.23 -17.56
CA GLU A 191 -19.94 2.75 -17.29
C GLU A 191 -20.36 2.92 -15.82
N ILE A 192 -19.46 2.63 -14.88
CA ILE A 192 -19.71 2.79 -13.44
C ILE A 192 -19.94 4.27 -13.11
N ALA A 193 -19.12 5.17 -13.66
CA ALA A 193 -19.30 6.61 -13.49
C ALA A 193 -20.65 7.09 -14.06
N ALA A 194 -21.02 6.61 -15.25
CA ALA A 194 -22.28 6.95 -15.91
C ALA A 194 -23.53 6.55 -15.10
N ARG A 195 -23.50 5.37 -14.44
CA ARG A 195 -24.58 4.94 -13.53
C ARG A 195 -24.78 5.89 -12.35
N SER A 196 -23.73 6.61 -11.97
CA SER A 196 -23.75 7.61 -10.90
C SER A 196 -23.97 9.03 -11.46
N GLY A 197 -24.39 9.18 -12.72
CA GLY A 197 -24.62 10.47 -13.38
C GLY A 197 -23.36 11.26 -13.74
N ALA A 198 -22.16 10.67 -13.64
CA ALA A 198 -20.90 11.33 -14.00
C ALA A 198 -20.43 10.91 -15.40
N LYS A 199 -19.71 11.80 -16.09
CA LYS A 199 -19.10 11.51 -17.40
C LYS A 199 -17.59 11.53 -17.29
N LEU A 200 -16.97 10.37 -17.51
CA LEU A 200 -15.52 10.25 -17.70
C LEU A 200 -15.19 10.32 -19.19
N PRO A 201 -13.96 10.72 -19.57
CA PRO A 201 -13.50 10.66 -20.95
C PRO A 201 -13.43 9.22 -21.47
N ASP A 202 -13.51 9.07 -22.80
CA ASP A 202 -13.42 7.77 -23.46
C ASP A 202 -12.02 7.16 -23.30
N GLU A 203 -10.99 8.01 -23.34
CA GLU A 203 -9.60 7.61 -23.07
C GLU A 203 -9.29 7.66 -21.57
N PRO A 204 -8.44 6.73 -21.07
CA PRO A 204 -8.04 6.70 -19.67
C PRO A 204 -7.36 7.97 -19.18
N ASP A 205 -7.95 8.58 -18.15
CA ASP A 205 -7.45 9.81 -17.53
C ASP A 205 -7.52 9.69 -16.00
N SER A 206 -6.34 9.70 -15.35
CA SER A 206 -6.26 9.58 -13.90
C SER A 206 -6.79 10.80 -13.16
N GLY A 207 -6.66 12.00 -13.73
CA GLY A 207 -7.18 13.24 -13.15
C GLY A 207 -8.70 13.30 -13.17
N ALA A 208 -9.32 12.94 -14.30
CA ALA A 208 -10.77 12.82 -14.42
C ALA A 208 -11.33 11.75 -13.46
N LEU A 209 -10.65 10.61 -13.34
CA LEU A 209 -11.03 9.57 -12.39
C LEU A 209 -10.87 10.03 -10.93
N ALA A 210 -9.78 10.74 -10.61
CA ALA A 210 -9.56 11.30 -9.27
C ALA A 210 -10.68 12.28 -8.89
N ALA A 211 -11.03 13.20 -9.79
CA ALA A 211 -12.09 14.17 -9.59
C ALA A 211 -13.45 13.49 -9.36
N PHE A 212 -13.78 12.48 -10.17
CA PHE A 212 -14.99 11.67 -10.00
C PHE A 212 -15.03 10.96 -8.63
N LEU A 213 -13.94 10.32 -8.22
CA LEU A 213 -13.87 9.60 -6.95
C LEU A 213 -14.00 10.56 -5.76
N GLU A 214 -13.35 11.72 -5.81
CA GLU A 214 -13.45 12.74 -4.74
C GLU A 214 -14.86 13.33 -4.65
N GLN A 215 -15.51 13.60 -5.79
CA GLN A 215 -16.91 14.03 -5.81
C GLN A 215 -17.82 12.99 -5.15
N ARG A 216 -17.67 11.70 -5.52
CA ARG A 216 -18.47 10.62 -4.94
C ARG A 216 -18.24 10.41 -3.46
N ARG A 217 -16.99 10.58 -3.00
CA ARG A 217 -16.67 10.54 -1.56
C ARG A 217 -17.48 11.56 -0.76
N ARG A 218 -17.72 12.75 -1.31
CA ARG A 218 -18.46 13.83 -0.65
C ARG A 218 -19.96 13.65 -0.71
N GLU A 219 -20.48 13.27 -1.87
CA GLU A 219 -21.93 13.19 -2.11
C GLU A 219 -22.54 11.89 -1.59
N ASP A 220 -21.79 10.80 -1.61
CA ASP A 220 -22.24 9.47 -1.19
C ASP A 220 -21.14 8.71 -0.43
N PRO A 221 -20.75 9.19 0.76
CA PRO A 221 -19.69 8.56 1.56
C PRO A 221 -20.04 7.12 1.98
N VAL A 222 -21.32 6.79 1.97
CA VAL A 222 -21.83 5.47 2.37
C VAL A 222 -21.51 4.41 1.32
N HIS A 223 -21.76 4.68 0.03
CA HIS A 223 -21.44 3.75 -1.05
C HIS A 223 -20.03 3.94 -1.64
N TYR A 224 -19.35 5.04 -1.29
CA TYR A 224 -18.02 5.37 -1.79
C TYR A 224 -17.00 4.24 -1.60
N GLU A 225 -17.01 3.55 -0.45
CA GLU A 225 -16.04 2.48 -0.19
C GLU A 225 -16.17 1.31 -1.19
N ASP A 226 -17.40 0.93 -1.57
CA ASP A 226 -17.64 -0.15 -2.53
C ASP A 226 -17.33 0.29 -3.97
N LEU A 227 -17.71 1.53 -4.33
CA LEU A 227 -17.33 2.15 -5.59
C LEU A 227 -15.80 2.20 -5.75
N SER A 228 -15.11 2.71 -4.72
CA SER A 228 -13.66 2.79 -4.63
C SER A 228 -13.02 1.41 -4.82
N LEU A 229 -13.52 0.38 -4.11
CA LEU A 229 -13.03 -0.98 -4.24
C LEU A 229 -13.25 -1.55 -5.65
N ALA A 230 -14.40 -1.30 -6.26
CA ALA A 230 -14.70 -1.73 -7.63
C ALA A 230 -13.75 -1.09 -8.64
N VAL A 231 -13.56 0.23 -8.57
CA VAL A 231 -12.62 0.97 -9.43
C VAL A 231 -11.20 0.43 -9.26
N ILE A 232 -10.72 0.23 -8.03
CA ILE A 232 -9.35 -0.28 -7.80
C ILE A 232 -9.16 -1.68 -8.41
N LYS A 233 -10.16 -2.55 -8.31
CA LYS A 233 -10.10 -3.88 -8.95
C LYS A 233 -9.99 -3.74 -10.48
N LEU A 234 -10.61 -2.72 -11.08
CA LEU A 234 -10.58 -2.47 -12.52
C LEU A 234 -9.28 -1.83 -13.02
N LEU A 235 -8.58 -1.05 -12.18
CA LEU A 235 -7.27 -0.45 -12.52
C LEU A 235 -6.20 -1.48 -12.91
N GLY A 236 -6.28 -2.68 -12.33
CA GLY A 236 -5.28 -3.72 -12.51
C GLY A 236 -4.16 -3.69 -11.44
N PRO A 237 -3.37 -4.77 -11.34
CA PRO A 237 -2.27 -4.84 -10.39
C PRO A 237 -1.07 -4.00 -10.85
N GLY A 238 -0.26 -3.56 -9.89
CA GLY A 238 1.07 -3.06 -10.20
C GLY A 238 2.04 -4.21 -10.45
N GLU A 239 3.00 -3.99 -11.34
CA GLU A 239 4.04 -4.96 -11.71
C GLU A 239 5.43 -4.33 -11.64
N TYR A 240 6.44 -5.17 -11.46
CA TYR A 240 7.83 -4.77 -11.64
C TYR A 240 8.26 -5.02 -13.07
N MET A 241 8.96 -4.05 -13.66
CA MET A 241 9.51 -4.15 -15.01
C MET A 241 10.92 -3.59 -15.09
N LEU A 242 11.73 -4.16 -15.99
CA LEU A 242 12.94 -3.51 -16.47
C LEU A 242 12.54 -2.27 -17.29
N VAL A 243 13.23 -1.16 -17.05
CA VAL A 243 13.19 0.04 -17.88
C VAL A 243 14.63 0.42 -18.25
N ARG A 244 14.88 0.59 -19.55
CA ARG A 244 16.15 1.06 -20.09
C ARG A 244 16.15 2.59 -20.21
N PRO A 245 17.33 3.24 -20.30
CA PRO A 245 17.42 4.69 -20.46
C PRO A 245 16.70 5.24 -21.70
N SER A 246 16.61 4.45 -22.78
CA SER A 246 15.96 4.83 -24.03
C SER A 246 14.46 4.50 -24.07
N ASP A 247 13.94 3.76 -23.10
CA ASP A 247 12.53 3.36 -23.10
C ASP A 247 11.65 4.55 -22.70
N ALA A 248 10.49 4.68 -23.33
CA ALA A 248 9.46 5.59 -22.84
C ALA A 248 9.03 5.15 -21.43
N SER A 249 8.87 6.10 -20.51
CA SER A 249 8.51 5.73 -19.14
C SER A 249 7.09 5.16 -19.09
N PRO A 250 6.90 3.91 -18.62
CA PRO A 250 5.57 3.27 -18.59
C PRO A 250 4.64 3.87 -17.53
N GLY A 251 5.17 4.66 -16.59
CA GLY A 251 4.39 5.39 -15.59
C GLY A 251 3.69 4.53 -14.53
N HIS A 252 2.97 5.18 -13.64
CA HIS A 252 2.14 4.56 -12.62
C HIS A 252 0.79 5.29 -12.56
N PHE A 253 -0.21 4.76 -13.27
CA PHE A 253 -1.52 5.40 -13.46
C PHE A 253 -2.14 5.86 -12.13
N GLY A 254 -2.21 4.98 -11.13
CA GLY A 254 -2.81 5.30 -9.83
C GLY A 254 -2.08 6.39 -9.02
N LEU A 255 -0.80 6.64 -9.31
CA LEU A 255 -0.02 7.68 -8.63
C LEU A 255 0.14 8.94 -9.49
N ALA A 256 -0.40 8.94 -10.71
CA ALA A 256 -0.13 9.94 -11.74
C ALA A 256 1.36 10.31 -11.84
N ALA A 257 2.23 9.30 -11.78
CA ALA A 257 3.67 9.48 -11.75
C ALA A 257 4.32 8.83 -12.99
N HIS A 258 5.17 9.57 -13.70
CA HIS A 258 5.96 9.00 -14.79
C HIS A 258 7.09 8.11 -14.26
N ASP A 259 7.80 8.56 -13.21
CA ASP A 259 8.96 7.85 -12.68
C ASP A 259 8.67 7.31 -11.27
N TYR A 260 8.56 5.99 -11.13
CA TYR A 260 8.33 5.35 -9.83
C TYR A 260 9.04 4.00 -9.70
N THR A 261 9.74 3.80 -8.58
CA THR A 261 10.35 2.52 -8.19
C THR A 261 10.14 2.28 -6.71
N HIS A 262 10.26 1.03 -6.25
CA HIS A 262 10.33 0.77 -4.82
C HIS A 262 11.80 0.78 -4.35
N SER A 263 12.11 1.61 -3.35
CA SER A 263 13.46 1.71 -2.76
C SER A 263 13.50 1.85 -1.24
N THR A 264 12.35 2.02 -0.61
CA THR A 264 12.16 2.42 0.79
C THR A 264 11.98 1.24 1.77
N ALA A 265 11.96 0.00 1.28
CA ALA A 265 11.74 -1.18 2.13
C ALA A 265 12.63 -2.41 1.77
N PRO A 266 13.97 -2.26 1.69
CA PRO A 266 14.89 -3.34 1.31
C PRO A 266 14.95 -4.52 2.28
N ASN A 267 14.48 -4.37 3.52
CA ASN A 267 14.41 -5.48 4.49
C ASN A 267 13.29 -6.47 4.17
N ARG A 268 12.30 -6.08 3.36
CA ARG A 268 11.10 -6.89 3.09
C ARG A 268 10.75 -7.09 1.62
N ARG A 269 11.44 -6.41 0.70
CA ARG A 269 11.23 -6.50 -0.75
C ARG A 269 12.57 -6.60 -1.47
N PHE A 270 12.72 -7.63 -2.31
CA PHE A 270 13.96 -7.87 -3.03
C PHE A 270 14.20 -6.83 -4.15
N ALA A 271 13.13 -6.31 -4.76
CA ALA A 271 13.22 -5.21 -5.72
C ALA A 271 13.93 -3.98 -5.11
N ASP A 272 13.54 -3.57 -3.90
CA ASP A 272 14.21 -2.48 -3.18
C ASP A 272 15.67 -2.79 -2.88
N LEU A 273 15.99 -4.05 -2.53
CA LEU A 273 17.38 -4.49 -2.31
C LEU A 273 18.22 -4.39 -3.60
N VAL A 274 17.64 -4.70 -4.75
CA VAL A 274 18.27 -4.53 -6.07
C VAL A 274 18.46 -3.06 -6.40
N THR A 275 17.45 -2.21 -6.17
CA THR A 275 17.57 -0.74 -6.30
C THR A 275 18.69 -0.19 -5.43
N GLN A 276 18.81 -0.66 -4.18
CA GLN A 276 19.89 -0.31 -3.26
C GLN A 276 21.28 -0.74 -3.77
N ARG A 277 21.39 -1.81 -4.56
CA ARG A 277 22.66 -2.24 -5.17
C ARG A 277 23.01 -1.38 -6.38
N LEU A 278 22.02 -1.08 -7.22
CA LEU A 278 22.19 -0.20 -8.37
C LEU A 278 22.71 1.17 -7.93
N ILE A 279 22.07 1.79 -6.92
CA ILE A 279 22.51 3.10 -6.42
C ILE A 279 23.90 3.04 -5.78
N LYS A 280 24.21 2.00 -5.01
CA LYS A 280 25.55 1.83 -4.39
C LYS A 280 26.67 1.62 -5.41
N ALA A 281 26.37 1.04 -6.58
CA ALA A 281 27.32 0.94 -7.68
C ALA A 281 27.44 2.26 -8.46
N MET A 282 26.31 2.95 -8.66
CA MET A 282 26.24 4.23 -9.37
C MET A 282 27.04 5.34 -8.66
N LEU A 283 26.90 5.48 -7.33
CA LEU A 283 27.53 6.56 -6.56
C LEU A 283 29.06 6.69 -6.77
N PRO A 284 29.85 5.60 -6.71
CA PRO A 284 31.28 5.64 -7.02
C PRO A 284 31.61 5.47 -8.52
N GLY A 285 30.63 5.57 -9.43
CA GLY A 285 30.83 5.42 -10.88
C GLY A 285 31.13 3.99 -11.36
N ARG A 286 30.84 2.96 -10.56
CA ARG A 286 31.10 1.55 -10.91
C ARG A 286 30.07 1.02 -11.90
N LEU A 287 30.41 -0.03 -12.65
CA LEU A 287 29.47 -0.70 -13.56
C LEU A 287 28.24 -1.24 -12.81
N SER A 288 27.12 -1.39 -13.54
CA SER A 288 25.93 -2.02 -12.99
C SER A 288 26.26 -3.44 -12.50
N PRO A 289 25.83 -3.83 -11.29
CA PRO A 289 26.02 -5.19 -10.79
C PRO A 289 25.12 -6.22 -11.49
N TYR A 290 24.20 -5.76 -12.35
CA TYR A 290 23.25 -6.61 -13.07
C TYR A 290 23.23 -6.28 -14.55
N SER A 291 23.17 -7.31 -15.39
CA SER A 291 22.79 -7.19 -16.79
C SER A 291 21.29 -6.93 -16.95
N GLU A 292 20.87 -6.46 -18.12
CA GLU A 292 19.45 -6.27 -18.42
C GLU A 292 18.65 -7.58 -18.32
N ALA A 293 19.21 -8.70 -18.79
CA ALA A 293 18.58 -10.00 -18.69
C ALA A 293 18.34 -10.40 -17.22
N GLN A 294 19.31 -10.13 -16.33
CA GLN A 294 19.15 -10.37 -14.90
C GLN A 294 18.09 -9.46 -14.28
N LEU A 295 18.07 -8.17 -14.61
CA LEU A 295 17.06 -7.23 -14.10
C LEU A 295 15.65 -7.61 -14.56
N SER A 296 15.49 -8.03 -15.82
CA SER A 296 14.22 -8.51 -16.37
C SER A 296 13.73 -9.76 -15.63
N ALA A 297 14.60 -10.76 -15.44
CA ALA A 297 14.26 -11.98 -14.70
C ALA A 297 13.91 -11.70 -13.22
N ILE A 298 14.66 -10.80 -12.57
CA ILE A 298 14.37 -10.36 -11.20
C ILE A 298 12.99 -9.69 -11.14
N ALA A 299 12.68 -8.77 -12.06
CA ALA A 299 11.42 -8.05 -12.09
C ALA A 299 10.23 -9.02 -12.25
N GLN A 300 10.32 -9.97 -13.17
CA GLN A 300 9.30 -11.00 -13.37
C GLN A 300 9.09 -11.85 -12.11
N ASN A 301 10.16 -12.31 -11.47
CA ASN A 301 10.07 -13.08 -10.21
C ASN A 301 9.48 -12.23 -9.06
N CYS A 302 9.83 -10.94 -8.98
CA CYS A 302 9.23 -10.02 -8.01
C CYS A 302 7.72 -9.88 -8.17
N THR A 303 7.23 -9.70 -9.40
CA THR A 303 5.79 -9.64 -9.69
C THR A 303 5.10 -10.96 -9.31
N LEU A 304 5.65 -12.10 -9.74
CA LEU A 304 5.10 -13.43 -9.47
C LEU A 304 4.98 -13.71 -7.96
N LYS A 305 6.05 -13.45 -7.20
CA LYS A 305 6.11 -13.72 -5.76
C LYS A 305 5.26 -12.74 -4.96
N GLU A 306 5.17 -11.48 -5.37
CA GLU A 306 4.26 -10.53 -4.74
C GLU A 306 2.79 -10.96 -4.90
N ASP A 307 2.39 -11.41 -6.09
CA ASP A 307 1.04 -11.91 -6.32
C ASP A 307 0.73 -13.17 -5.52
N ALA A 308 1.71 -14.07 -5.39
CA ALA A 308 1.59 -15.25 -4.54
C ALA A 308 1.44 -14.88 -3.06
N ALA A 309 2.28 -13.97 -2.55
CA ALA A 309 2.19 -13.46 -1.18
C ALA A 309 0.82 -12.82 -0.94
N ARG A 310 0.36 -11.94 -1.83
CA ARG A 310 -0.96 -11.27 -1.73
C ARG A 310 -2.12 -12.27 -1.68
N LYS A 311 -2.02 -13.41 -2.38
CA LYS A 311 -3.02 -14.50 -2.29
C LYS A 311 -3.02 -15.15 -0.91
N VAL A 312 -1.85 -15.46 -0.35
CA VAL A 312 -1.70 -16.02 1.00
C VAL A 312 -2.21 -15.06 2.06
N GLU A 313 -1.79 -13.79 2.01
CA GLU A 313 -2.19 -12.77 2.97
C GLU A 313 -3.72 -12.57 2.96
N ARG A 314 -4.35 -12.45 1.79
CA ARG A 314 -5.81 -12.38 1.68
C ARG A 314 -6.51 -13.62 2.24
N ALA A 315 -5.99 -14.82 1.93
CA ALA A 315 -6.56 -16.05 2.47
C ALA A 315 -6.49 -16.06 4.00
N MET A 316 -5.35 -15.68 4.57
CA MET A 316 -5.16 -15.60 6.01
C MET A 316 -6.03 -14.52 6.65
N SER A 317 -6.18 -13.34 6.06
CA SER A 317 -7.11 -12.31 6.56
C SER A 317 -8.54 -12.83 6.63
N LYS A 318 -9.01 -13.62 5.64
CA LYS A 318 -10.34 -14.26 5.69
C LYS A 318 -10.46 -15.27 6.82
N ARG A 319 -9.42 -16.08 7.08
CA ARG A 319 -9.42 -17.03 8.20
C ARG A 319 -9.45 -16.30 9.54
N VAL A 320 -8.65 -15.24 9.68
CA VAL A 320 -8.61 -14.42 10.88
C VAL A 320 -9.95 -13.76 11.16
N ALA A 321 -10.59 -13.21 10.13
CA ALA A 321 -11.95 -12.68 10.19
C ALA A 321 -12.95 -13.74 10.66
N ALA A 322 -12.89 -14.95 10.12
CA ALA A 322 -13.78 -16.06 10.50
C ALA A 322 -13.60 -16.51 11.96
N VAL A 323 -12.36 -16.53 12.47
CA VAL A 323 -12.08 -16.77 13.90
C VAL A 323 -12.66 -15.67 14.77
N ALA A 324 -12.36 -14.41 14.43
CA ALA A 324 -12.80 -13.25 15.21
C ALA A 324 -14.32 -13.12 15.32
N TYR A 325 -15.05 -13.56 14.29
CA TYR A 325 -16.52 -13.48 14.26
C TYR A 325 -17.23 -14.73 14.76
N HIS A 326 -16.50 -15.79 15.12
CA HIS A 326 -17.10 -17.05 15.55
C HIS A 326 -18.06 -16.88 16.74
N ASN A 327 -17.68 -16.07 17.72
CA ASN A 327 -18.50 -15.81 18.90
C ASN A 327 -19.69 -14.84 18.66
N ARG A 328 -19.88 -14.38 17.41
CA ARG A 328 -20.98 -13.48 17.02
C ARG A 328 -22.02 -14.17 16.14
N VAL A 329 -21.96 -15.49 15.98
CA VAL A 329 -22.96 -16.24 15.24
C VAL A 329 -24.35 -16.02 15.86
N GLY A 330 -25.34 -15.74 15.01
CA GLY A 330 -26.69 -15.34 15.39
C GLY A 330 -26.90 -13.83 15.51
N ALA A 331 -25.84 -13.01 15.53
CA ALA A 331 -25.97 -11.55 15.56
C ALA A 331 -26.31 -10.98 14.17
N SER A 332 -27.07 -9.89 14.15
CA SER A 332 -27.43 -9.16 12.91
C SER A 332 -26.64 -7.87 12.75
N PHE A 333 -26.23 -7.59 11.53
CA PHE A 333 -25.38 -6.46 11.15
C PHE A 333 -25.99 -5.69 9.98
N PRO A 334 -25.80 -4.35 9.91
CA PRO A 334 -25.94 -3.64 8.65
C PRO A 334 -24.82 -4.09 7.70
N ALA A 335 -25.17 -4.32 6.44
CA ALA A 335 -24.25 -4.75 5.40
C ALA A 335 -24.59 -4.11 4.04
N VAL A 336 -23.58 -4.05 3.18
CA VAL A 336 -23.71 -3.66 1.77
C VAL A 336 -23.39 -4.86 0.89
N VAL A 337 -24.17 -5.08 -0.17
CA VAL A 337 -23.88 -6.12 -1.17
C VAL A 337 -22.67 -5.68 -2.00
N THR A 338 -21.57 -6.44 -1.94
CA THR A 338 -20.30 -6.10 -2.61
C THR A 338 -20.06 -6.85 -3.91
N GLY A 339 -20.86 -7.88 -4.19
CA GLY A 339 -20.73 -8.64 -5.43
C GLY A 339 -21.91 -9.57 -5.68
N VAL A 340 -22.43 -9.55 -6.90
CA VAL A 340 -23.39 -10.53 -7.41
C VAL A 340 -22.72 -11.26 -8.57
N THR A 341 -22.47 -12.55 -8.39
CA THR A 341 -21.76 -13.37 -9.38
C THR A 341 -22.42 -14.74 -9.51
N PRO A 342 -22.15 -15.52 -10.58
CA PRO A 342 -22.59 -16.91 -10.67
C PRO A 342 -22.12 -17.80 -9.49
N LYS A 343 -21.10 -17.36 -8.75
CA LYS A 343 -20.57 -18.07 -7.57
C LYS A 343 -21.31 -17.72 -6.28
N GLY A 344 -22.24 -16.78 -6.31
CA GLY A 344 -23.04 -16.33 -5.16
C GLY A 344 -23.02 -14.81 -4.97
N VAL A 345 -23.82 -14.37 -4.00
CA VAL A 345 -23.88 -12.98 -3.53
C VAL A 345 -22.94 -12.77 -2.34
N PHE A 346 -22.19 -11.68 -2.33
CA PHE A 346 -21.24 -11.30 -1.28
C PHE A 346 -21.69 -10.00 -0.62
N VAL A 347 -21.51 -9.92 0.69
CA VAL A 347 -21.91 -8.79 1.52
C VAL A 347 -20.77 -8.39 2.45
N ARG A 348 -20.66 -7.10 2.74
CA ARG A 348 -19.66 -6.54 3.65
C ARG A 348 -20.35 -5.84 4.82
N VAL A 349 -20.06 -6.27 6.04
CA VAL A 349 -20.52 -5.60 7.28
C VAL A 349 -19.57 -4.46 7.63
N ALA A 350 -20.05 -3.37 8.23
CA ALA A 350 -19.25 -2.14 8.36
C ALA A 350 -18.31 -2.08 9.60
N GLN A 351 -18.53 -2.87 10.66
CA GLN A 351 -17.83 -2.68 11.94
C GLN A 351 -17.47 -3.99 12.67
N PRO A 352 -16.21 -4.46 12.56
CA PRO A 352 -15.21 -4.12 11.53
C PRO A 352 -15.61 -4.54 10.10
N PRO A 353 -14.97 -3.98 9.05
CA PRO A 353 -15.23 -4.33 7.65
C PRO A 353 -14.86 -5.78 7.37
N ILE A 354 -15.88 -6.64 7.19
CA ILE A 354 -15.68 -8.05 6.86
C ILE A 354 -16.62 -8.46 5.74
N GLU A 355 -16.06 -9.12 4.73
CA GLU A 355 -16.80 -9.68 3.60
C GLU A 355 -17.14 -11.15 3.85
N GLY A 356 -18.40 -11.52 3.61
CA GLY A 356 -18.88 -12.89 3.65
C GLY A 356 -19.87 -13.17 2.53
N ARG A 357 -20.33 -14.42 2.43
CA ARG A 357 -21.30 -14.84 1.42
C ARG A 357 -22.71 -14.80 1.99
N LEU A 358 -23.65 -14.27 1.23
CA LEU A 358 -25.08 -14.36 1.55
C LEU A 358 -25.58 -15.74 1.08
N MET A 359 -25.96 -16.59 2.04
CA MET A 359 -26.39 -17.97 1.78
C MET A 359 -27.91 -18.11 1.65
N ARG A 360 -28.66 -17.12 2.13
CA ARG A 360 -30.13 -17.05 2.07
C ARG A 360 -30.56 -15.61 1.87
N GLY A 361 -31.61 -15.41 1.06
CA GLY A 361 -32.10 -14.07 0.71
C GLY A 361 -31.31 -13.40 -0.44
N GLU A 362 -30.66 -14.20 -1.30
CA GLU A 362 -29.88 -13.72 -2.47
C GLU A 362 -30.76 -13.17 -3.60
N GLN A 363 -32.07 -13.44 -3.60
CA GLN A 363 -32.94 -13.00 -4.69
C GLN A 363 -33.30 -11.50 -4.57
N GLY A 364 -33.20 -10.82 -5.71
CA GLY A 364 -33.61 -9.42 -5.83
C GLY A 364 -32.66 -8.43 -5.15
N VAL A 365 -31.41 -8.82 -4.88
CA VAL A 365 -30.37 -7.90 -4.40
C VAL A 365 -29.35 -7.64 -5.50
N ASP A 366 -28.84 -6.41 -5.57
CA ASP A 366 -27.77 -5.99 -6.48
C ASP A 366 -26.61 -5.34 -5.69
N VAL A 367 -25.46 -5.20 -6.34
CA VAL A 367 -24.28 -4.55 -5.78
C VAL A 367 -24.63 -3.11 -5.37
N GLY A 368 -24.33 -2.77 -4.12
CA GLY A 368 -24.64 -1.48 -3.51
C GLY A 368 -25.86 -1.50 -2.58
N ASP A 369 -26.71 -2.53 -2.64
CA ASP A 369 -27.88 -2.62 -1.77
C ASP A 369 -27.49 -2.68 -0.28
N GLN A 370 -28.16 -1.85 0.52
CA GLN A 370 -28.07 -1.91 1.97
C GLN A 370 -29.08 -2.89 2.52
N ILE A 371 -28.58 -3.89 3.24
CA ILE A 371 -29.40 -4.92 3.85
C ILE A 371 -28.98 -5.16 5.29
N ARG A 372 -29.89 -5.73 6.07
CA ARG A 372 -29.55 -6.31 7.37
C ARG A 372 -29.31 -7.79 7.16
N VAL A 373 -28.21 -8.30 7.70
CA VAL A 373 -27.85 -9.71 7.60
C VAL A 373 -27.52 -10.29 8.96
N THR A 374 -27.90 -11.54 9.17
CA THR A 374 -27.56 -12.33 10.35
C THR A 374 -26.40 -13.26 10.04
N LEU A 375 -25.39 -13.29 10.91
CA LEU A 375 -24.27 -14.22 10.78
C LEU A 375 -24.74 -15.65 11.09
N MET A 376 -24.74 -16.52 10.10
CA MET A 376 -25.20 -17.91 10.23
C MET A 376 -24.09 -18.84 10.74
N GLY A 377 -22.84 -18.56 10.37
CA GLY A 377 -21.71 -19.40 10.75
C GLY A 377 -20.39 -18.88 10.23
N THR A 378 -19.30 -19.40 10.80
CA THR A 378 -17.94 -19.18 10.30
C THR A 378 -17.21 -20.51 10.15
N ASN A 379 -16.34 -20.61 9.14
CA ASN A 379 -15.43 -21.73 8.97
C ASN A 379 -13.99 -21.20 8.82
N PRO A 380 -13.21 -21.15 9.90
CA PRO A 380 -11.83 -20.67 9.87
C PRO A 380 -10.88 -21.45 8.95
N GLU A 381 -11.05 -22.75 8.78
CA GLU A 381 -10.16 -23.55 7.92
C GLU A 381 -10.29 -23.15 6.44
N ARG A 382 -11.53 -22.91 6.01
CA ARG A 382 -11.86 -22.47 4.65
C ARG A 382 -11.86 -20.95 4.49
N GLY A 383 -11.84 -20.20 5.59
CA GLY A 383 -11.97 -18.74 5.61
C GLY A 383 -13.37 -18.28 5.16
N TYR A 384 -14.41 -19.03 5.52
CA TYR A 384 -15.80 -18.70 5.15
C TYR A 384 -16.53 -17.99 6.29
N ILE A 385 -17.40 -17.07 5.91
CA ILE A 385 -18.28 -16.28 6.77
C ILE A 385 -19.60 -16.21 6.04
N ASP A 386 -20.61 -16.82 6.62
CA ASP A 386 -21.89 -17.06 5.95
C ASP A 386 -22.99 -16.22 6.60
N PHE A 387 -23.70 -15.46 5.79
CA PHE A 387 -24.76 -14.55 6.19
C PHE A 387 -26.12 -14.98 5.65
N ALA A 388 -27.20 -14.53 6.28
CA ALA A 388 -28.57 -14.65 5.77
C ALA A 388 -29.31 -13.32 5.94
N ARG A 389 -30.16 -12.96 4.98
CA ARG A 389 -31.04 -11.79 5.09
C ARG A 389 -32.22 -12.08 6.01
#